data_AF-U4QVM1-F1
#
_entry.id   AF-U4QVM1-F1
#
_cell.length_a   1.000
_cell.length_b   1.000
_cell.length_c   1.000
_cell.angle_alpha   90.00
_cell.angle_beta   90.00
_cell.angle_gamma   90.00
#
_symmetry.space_group_name_H-M   'P 1'
#
loop_
_entity.id
_entity.type
_entity.pdbx_description
1 polymer ?
#
loop_
_entity_poly.entity_id
_entity_poly.type
_entity_poly.pdbx_seq_one_letter_code
_entity_poly.pdbx_strand_id
1 'polypeptide(L)'
;MQVEDKDFIRLAIRSPRETLGDFPILPRLIDKIRLHLSGQLPPVYVGNLLMPPPYLDGRFLSFVEISPEEMSEIVASGIGDEQILAWVMWAIF
;
A
#
# COMPACT_ATOMS: atom_id res chain seq x y z
N MET A 1 18.61 -14.08 11.37
CA MET A 1 17.42 -14.93 11.23
C MET A 1 16.28 -14.24 11.97
N GLN A 2 15.56 -13.34 11.32
CA GLN A 2 14.42 -12.69 11.95
C GLN A 2 13.21 -13.57 11.73
N VAL A 3 12.67 -14.09 12.82
CA VAL A 3 11.35 -14.68 12.84
C VAL A 3 10.41 -13.53 12.49
N GLU A 4 9.86 -13.54 11.27
CA GLU A 4 8.73 -12.68 10.92
C GLU A 4 7.62 -13.03 11.90
N ASP A 5 7.45 -12.20 12.92
CA ASP A 5 6.38 -12.35 13.88
C ASP A 5 5.07 -12.19 13.11
N LYS A 6 4.42 -13.31 12.83
CA LYS A 6 3.15 -13.34 12.11
C LYS A 6 2.09 -12.49 12.80
N ASP A 7 2.23 -12.28 14.11
CA ASP A 7 1.30 -11.46 14.88
C ASP A 7 1.58 -9.97 14.65
N PHE A 8 2.84 -9.55 14.52
CA PHE A 8 3.17 -8.20 14.05
C PHE A 8 2.58 -7.92 12.67
N ILE A 9 2.73 -8.84 11.71
CA ILE A 9 2.20 -8.65 10.35
C ILE A 9 0.68 -8.49 10.36
N ARG A 10 -0.03 -9.30 11.15
CA ARG A 10 -1.49 -9.24 11.28
C ARG A 10 -1.98 -7.95 11.92
N LEU A 11 -1.20 -7.36 12.82
CA LEU A 11 -1.53 -6.11 13.50
C LEU A 11 -1.14 -4.88 12.67
N ALA A 12 -0.01 -4.94 11.97
CA ALA A 12 0.59 -3.79 11.29
C ALA A 12 0.10 -3.59 9.84
N ILE A 13 -0.39 -4.64 9.18
CA ILE A 13 -0.86 -4.57 7.79
C ILE A 13 -2.29 -5.10 7.73
N ARG A 14 -3.22 -4.24 7.30
CA ARG A 14 -4.64 -4.59 7.15
C ARG A 14 -4.88 -5.79 6.23
N SER A 15 -6.00 -6.46 6.50
CA SER A 15 -6.44 -7.64 5.77
C SER A 15 -6.62 -7.33 4.27
N PRO A 16 -6.28 -8.25 3.35
CA PRO A 16 -6.60 -8.10 1.93
C PRO A 16 -8.10 -7.98 1.60
N ARG A 17 -8.98 -8.21 2.59
CA ARG A 17 -10.43 -8.09 2.46
C ARG A 17 -10.97 -6.76 2.98
N GLU A 18 -10.15 -5.99 3.67
CA GLU A 18 -10.53 -4.67 4.16
C GLU A 18 -10.50 -3.69 3.00
N THR A 19 -11.53 -2.86 2.86
CA THR A 19 -11.66 -1.92 1.76
C THR A 19 -11.58 -0.49 2.27
N LEU A 20 -11.05 0.40 1.42
CA LEU A 20 -11.13 1.84 1.59
C LEU A 20 -11.84 2.40 0.36
N GLY A 21 -13.06 2.89 0.54
CA GLY A 21 -14.01 3.06 -0.57
C GLY A 21 -14.27 1.71 -1.27
N ASP A 22 -14.21 1.72 -2.61
CA ASP A 22 -14.37 0.53 -3.45
C ASP A 22 -13.05 -0.20 -3.77
N PHE A 23 -11.97 0.12 -3.05
CA PHE A 23 -10.64 -0.44 -3.30
C PHE A 23 -10.17 -1.38 -2.16
N PRO A 24 -10.21 -2.72 -2.36
CA PRO A 24 -9.74 -3.69 -1.36
C PRO A 24 -8.21 -3.70 -1.11
N ILE A 25 -7.43 -3.24 -2.08
CA ILE A 25 -5.95 -3.28 -2.00
C ILE A 25 -5.36 -2.00 -1.44
N LEU A 26 -6.04 -0.87 -1.65
CA LEU A 26 -5.58 0.45 -1.24
C LEU A 26 -5.19 0.53 0.25
N PRO A 27 -6.02 0.12 1.24
CA PRO A 27 -5.65 0.25 2.65
C PRO A 27 -4.39 -0.56 2.99
N ARG A 28 -4.30 -1.77 2.45
CA ARG A 28 -3.15 -2.64 2.62
C ARG A 28 -1.88 -2.07 1.96
N LEU A 29 -2.01 -1.44 0.80
CA LEU A 29 -0.90 -0.80 0.10
C LEU A 29 -0.36 0.40 0.90
N ILE A 30 -1.26 1.23 1.43
CA ILE A 30 -0.91 2.37 2.30
C ILE A 30 -0.09 1.88 3.51
N ASP A 31 -0.55 0.82 4.19
CA ASP A 31 0.17 0.26 5.35
C ASP A 31 1.57 -0.23 4.98
N LYS A 32 1.68 -0.94 3.86
CA LYS A 32 2.98 -1.44 3.37
C LYS A 32 3.94 -0.30 3.09
N ILE A 33 3.49 0.77 2.45
CA ILE A 33 4.32 1.94 2.15
C ILE A 33 4.73 2.66 3.44
N ARG A 34 3.79 2.91 4.36
CA ARG A 34 4.09 3.53 5.66
C ARG A 34 5.14 2.74 6.46
N LEU A 35 4.98 1.41 6.53
CA LEU A 35 5.96 0.53 7.16
C LEU A 35 7.31 0.52 6.44
N HIS A 36 7.30 0.63 5.11
CA HIS A 36 8.54 0.69 4.33
C HIS A 36 9.31 1.97 4.64
N LEU A 37 8.62 3.10 4.64
CA LEU A 37 9.18 4.42 4.97
C LEU A 37 9.71 4.47 6.41
N SER A 38 9.10 3.74 7.34
CA SER A 38 9.56 3.65 8.74
C SER A 38 10.62 2.57 8.96
N GLY A 39 11.06 1.84 7.93
CA GLY A 39 12.03 0.75 8.04
C GLY A 39 11.53 -0.50 8.79
N GLN A 40 10.21 -0.66 8.91
CA GLN A 40 9.55 -1.74 9.68
C GLN A 40 8.80 -2.73 8.78
N LEU A 41 8.81 -2.54 7.45
CA LEU A 41 8.17 -3.48 6.54
C LEU A 41 8.88 -4.85 6.60
N PRO A 42 8.13 -5.95 6.84
CA PRO A 42 8.70 -7.29 6.85
C PRO A 42 9.44 -7.61 5.53
N PRO A 43 10.61 -8.29 5.59
CA PRO A 43 11.42 -8.59 4.40
C PRO A 43 10.67 -9.29 3.27
N VAL A 44 9.72 -10.19 3.58
CA VAL A 44 8.88 -10.87 2.58
C VAL A 44 8.07 -9.92 1.68
N TYR A 45 7.77 -8.71 2.16
CA TYR A 45 7.03 -7.71 1.40
C TYR A 45 7.92 -6.72 0.66
N VAL A 46 9.15 -6.47 1.12
CA VAL A 46 10.04 -5.46 0.55
C VAL A 46 10.32 -5.73 -0.94
N GLY A 47 10.63 -6.96 -1.31
CA GLY A 47 10.95 -7.32 -2.70
C GLY A 47 9.77 -7.24 -3.68
N ASN A 48 8.54 -7.16 -3.17
CA ASN A 48 7.31 -7.15 -3.98
C ASN A 48 6.54 -5.82 -3.88
N LEU A 49 7.02 -4.88 -3.06
CA LEU A 49 6.35 -3.60 -2.83
C LEU A 49 6.37 -2.78 -4.13
N LEU A 50 5.19 -2.31 -4.57
CA LEU A 50 5.02 -1.44 -5.74
C LEU A 50 5.56 -2.02 -7.06
N MET A 51 5.85 -3.32 -7.12
CA MET A 51 6.29 -3.97 -8.34
C MET A 51 5.17 -3.95 -9.40
N PRO A 52 5.50 -3.78 -10.69
CA PRO A 52 4.52 -3.72 -11.79
C PRO A 52 3.74 -5.04 -11.93
N PRO A 53 2.69 -5.14 -12.77
CA PRO A 53 2.01 -6.42 -13.02
C PRO A 53 3.01 -7.56 -13.35
N PRO A 54 2.82 -8.78 -12.82
CA PRO A 54 1.56 -9.34 -12.32
C PRO A 54 1.32 -9.16 -10.81
N TYR A 55 2.17 -8.42 -10.09
CA TYR A 55 2.01 -8.17 -8.65
C TYR A 55 0.75 -7.33 -8.37
N LEU A 56 0.15 -7.52 -7.20
CA LEU A 56 -1.14 -6.94 -6.85
C LEU A 56 -1.08 -5.41 -6.74
N ASP A 57 -0.01 -4.88 -6.15
CA ASP A 57 0.27 -3.45 -6.07
C ASP A 57 0.33 -2.85 -7.49
N GLY A 58 1.13 -3.44 -8.39
CA GLY A 58 1.24 -2.99 -9.78
C GLY A 58 -0.07 -3.08 -10.56
N ARG A 59 -0.89 -4.12 -10.35
CA ARG A 59 -2.23 -4.21 -10.97
C ARG A 59 -3.15 -3.09 -10.50
N PHE A 60 -3.12 -2.77 -9.20
CA PHE A 60 -3.90 -1.67 -8.64
C PHE A 60 -3.43 -0.34 -9.23
N LEU A 61 -2.12 -0.07 -9.20
CA LEU A 61 -1.52 1.16 -9.74
C LEU A 61 -1.80 1.34 -11.22
N SER A 62 -1.68 0.29 -12.04
CA SER A 62 -2.07 0.33 -13.46
C SER A 62 -3.56 0.55 -13.67
N PHE A 63 -4.42 0.10 -12.75
CA PHE A 63 -5.87 0.30 -12.84
C PHE A 63 -6.28 1.74 -12.52
N VAL A 64 -5.62 2.37 -11.55
CA VAL A 64 -5.88 3.76 -11.15
C VAL A 64 -5.01 4.78 -11.90
N GLU A 65 -4.16 4.32 -12.82
CA GLU A 65 -3.21 5.11 -13.62
C GLU A 65 -2.24 5.97 -12.79
N ILE A 66 -1.81 5.48 -11.62
CA ILE A 66 -0.88 6.15 -10.70
C ILE A 66 0.47 5.43 -10.72
N SER A 67 1.57 6.17 -10.79
CA SER A 67 2.91 5.59 -10.72
C SER A 67 3.27 5.13 -9.29
N PRO A 68 4.18 4.14 -9.14
CA PRO A 68 4.77 3.78 -7.85
C PRO A 68 5.31 4.97 -7.06
N GLU A 69 5.93 5.92 -7.75
CA GLU A 69 6.55 7.12 -7.20
C GLU A 69 5.49 8.05 -6.62
N GLU A 70 4.46 8.40 -7.39
CA GLU A 70 3.37 9.27 -6.93
C GLU A 70 2.61 8.65 -5.74
N MET A 71 2.36 7.35 -5.79
CA MET A 71 1.72 6.64 -4.66
C MET A 71 2.60 6.66 -3.41
N SER A 72 3.93 6.56 -3.57
CA SER A 72 4.86 6.65 -2.44
C SER A 72 4.90 8.07 -1.86
N GLU A 73 4.92 9.09 -2.71
CA GLU A 73 4.94 10.50 -2.33
C GLU A 73 3.66 10.91 -1.57
N ILE A 74 2.49 10.52 -2.06
CA ILE A 74 1.23 10.86 -1.39
C ILE A 74 1.13 10.21 -0.02
N VAL A 75 1.58 8.96 0.14
CA VAL A 75 1.63 8.29 1.45
C VAL A 75 2.68 8.94 2.36
N ALA A 76 3.84 9.31 1.81
CA ALA A 76 4.92 9.98 2.54
C ALA A 76 4.52 11.37 3.05
N SER A 77 3.54 12.03 2.41
CA SER A 77 3.00 13.31 2.88
C SER A 77 2.32 13.23 4.26
N GLY A 78 2.00 12.02 4.74
CA GLY A 78 1.46 11.79 6.08
C GLY A 78 -0.04 12.08 6.21
N ILE A 79 -0.74 12.31 5.10
CA ILE A 79 -2.20 12.51 5.09
C ILE A 79 -2.96 11.22 5.46
N GLY A 80 -4.19 11.40 5.92
CA GLY A 80 -5.06 10.31 6.35
C GLY A 80 -5.61 9.48 5.19
N ASP A 81 -6.07 8.28 5.49
CA ASP A 81 -6.55 7.30 4.50
C ASP A 81 -7.65 7.85 3.59
N GLU A 82 -8.67 8.52 4.16
CA GLU A 82 -9.75 9.13 3.38
C GLU A 82 -9.24 10.23 2.42
N GLN A 83 -8.17 10.93 2.78
CA GLN A 83 -7.56 11.93 1.91
C GLN A 83 -6.77 11.29 0.78
N ILE A 84 -6.09 10.16 1.06
CA ILE A 84 -5.43 9.34 0.04
C ILE A 84 -6.47 8.75 -0.91
N LEU A 85 -7.59 8.23 -0.39
CA LEU A 85 -8.70 7.73 -1.20
C LEU A 85 -9.24 8.81 -2.14
N ALA A 86 -9.51 10.00 -1.60
CA ALA A 86 -9.98 11.12 -2.41
C ALA A 86 -8.97 11.47 -3.52
N TRP A 87 -7.67 11.52 -3.21
CA TRP A 87 -6.62 11.78 -4.19
C TRP A 87 -6.55 10.71 -5.28
N VAL A 88 -6.60 9.42 -4.92
CA VAL A 88 -6.62 8.30 -5.86
C VAL A 88 -7.86 8.37 -6.75
N MET A 89 -9.03 8.67 -6.19
CA MET A 89 -10.27 8.79 -6.97
C MET A 89 -10.22 9.95 -7.97
N TRP A 90 -9.58 11.06 -7.61
CA TRP A 90 -9.42 12.21 -8.51
C TRP A 90 -8.49 11.92 -9.68
N ALA A 91 -7.52 11.03 -9.53
CA ALA A 91 -6.61 10.67 -10.62
C ALA A 91 -7.29 9.87 -11.76
N ILE A 92 -8.44 9.23 -11.48
CA ILE A 92 -9.14 8.35 -12.42
C ILE A 92 -10.14 9.11 -13.33
N PHE A 93 -10.44 10.38 -13.05
CA PHE A 93 -11.43 11.21 -13.77
C PHE A 93 -10.80 12.45 -14.40
#